data_AF-A0A6J6T2E9-F1
#
_entry.id   AF-A0A6J6T2E9-F1
#
_cell.length_a   1.000
_cell.length_b   1.000
_cell.length_c   1.000
_cell.angle_alpha   90.00
_cell.angle_beta   90.00
_cell.angle_gamma   90.00
#
_symmetry.space_group_name_H-M   'P 1'
#
loop_
_entity.id
_entity.type
_entity.pdbx_description
1 polymer ?
#
loop_
_entity_poly.entity_id
_entity_poly.type
_entity_poly.pdbx_seq_one_letter_code
_entity_poly.pdbx_strand_id
1 'polypeptide(L)'
;MACNWKTYGDNFLEGYHLPTTHPAMSRDADALNYRVIYKGDDRWNIHQMPPRDGSTFGTFGYFWPTFAFDIFPQGFAVERWLPRGHTHSDLIFEYFFHDDAEGIEDIVKFSEEVADEDARMCEHVQRNLDAGNYNTGLLSPKWEYSLSVFHTMIREAVGPVT
;
A
#
# COMPACT_ATOMS: atom_id res chain seq x y z
N MET A 1 -2.13 -12.10 -7.30
CA MET A 1 -3.40 -11.52 -6.80
C MET A 1 -4.38 -11.31 -7.95
N ALA A 2 -5.63 -11.75 -7.79
CA ALA A 2 -6.73 -11.56 -8.75
C ALA A 2 -7.33 -10.14 -8.64
N CYS A 3 -6.48 -9.13 -8.83
CA CYS A 3 -6.82 -7.72 -8.67
C CYS A 3 -6.09 -6.86 -9.71
N ASN A 4 -6.74 -5.80 -10.19
CA ASN A 4 -6.07 -4.77 -10.98
C ASN A 4 -5.04 -4.02 -10.13
N TRP A 5 -3.87 -3.74 -10.68
CA TRP A 5 -2.81 -3.02 -9.97
C TRP A 5 -3.26 -1.65 -9.42
N LYS A 6 -4.22 -0.98 -10.09
CA LYS A 6 -4.77 0.30 -9.61
C LYS A 6 -5.62 0.13 -8.36
N THR A 7 -6.36 -0.97 -8.27
CA THR A 7 -7.16 -1.30 -7.08
C THR A 7 -6.27 -1.66 -5.89
N TYR A 8 -5.11 -2.29 -6.14
CA TYR A 8 -4.09 -2.43 -5.11
C TYR A 8 -3.46 -1.09 -4.73
N GLY A 9 -3.20 -0.22 -5.70
CA GLY A 9 -2.76 1.15 -5.44
C GLY A 9 -3.74 1.94 -4.57
N ASP A 10 -5.05 1.79 -4.80
CA ASP A 10 -6.09 2.38 -3.94
C ASP A 10 -6.01 1.90 -2.50
N ASN A 11 -5.67 0.62 -2.28
CA ASN A 11 -5.47 0.06 -0.96
C ASN A 11 -4.20 0.61 -0.29
N PHE A 12 -3.06 0.52 -0.98
CA PHE A 12 -1.75 0.86 -0.42
C PHE A 12 -1.62 2.35 -0.07
N LEU A 13 -2.20 3.22 -0.91
CA LEU A 13 -1.98 4.66 -0.85
C LEU A 13 -2.90 5.38 0.13
N GLU A 14 -3.55 4.69 1.06
CA GLU A 14 -4.50 5.30 1.98
C GLU A 14 -4.41 4.68 3.39
N GLY A 15 -4.98 5.36 4.39
CA GLY A 15 -4.82 4.97 5.80
C GLY A 15 -6.11 4.56 6.50
N TYR A 16 -7.25 4.62 5.81
CA TYR A 16 -8.58 4.42 6.36
C TYR A 16 -8.82 2.95 6.74
N HIS A 17 -8.33 2.00 5.94
CA HIS A 17 -8.51 0.57 6.20
C HIS A 17 -7.62 0.05 7.34
N LEU A 18 -6.50 0.72 7.63
CA LEU A 18 -5.45 0.22 8.54
C LEU A 18 -6.00 -0.27 9.90
N PRO A 19 -6.85 0.48 10.62
CA PRO A 19 -7.34 0.06 11.94
C PRO A 19 -8.26 -1.17 11.91
N THR A 20 -8.89 -1.44 10.76
CA THR A 20 -9.89 -2.52 10.62
C THR A 20 -9.33 -3.78 9.99
N THR A 21 -8.34 -3.63 9.10
CA THR A 21 -7.81 -4.73 8.29
C THR A 21 -6.54 -5.34 8.87
N HIS A 22 -5.68 -4.52 9.49
CA HIS A 22 -4.38 -4.96 10.03
C HIS A 22 -4.33 -4.84 11.55
N PRO A 23 -4.90 -5.79 12.30
CA PRO A 23 -4.90 -5.74 13.75
C PRO A 23 -3.49 -5.82 14.34
N ALA A 24 -2.60 -6.60 13.73
CA ALA A 24 -1.21 -6.75 14.19
C ALA A 24 -0.38 -5.47 13.92
N MET A 25 -0.50 -4.89 12.72
CA MET A 25 0.13 -3.59 12.42
C MET A 25 -0.41 -2.46 13.29
N SER A 26 -1.74 -2.42 13.48
CA SER A 26 -2.39 -1.42 14.32
C SER A 26 -2.11 -1.59 15.81
N ARG A 27 -1.50 -2.69 16.25
CA ARG A 27 -0.93 -2.84 17.59
C ARG A 27 0.41 -2.12 17.68
N ASP A 28 1.28 -2.32 16.68
CA ASP A 28 2.68 -1.89 16.71
C ASP A 28 2.92 -0.47 16.18
N ALA A 29 1.94 0.10 15.47
CA ALA A 29 1.97 1.47 14.97
C ALA A 29 0.61 2.17 15.15
N ASP A 30 0.65 3.49 15.28
CA ASP A 30 -0.54 4.31 15.50
C ASP A 30 -1.21 4.74 14.20
N ALA A 31 -2.03 3.83 13.65
CA ALA A 31 -2.82 4.07 12.44
C ALA A 31 -3.73 5.32 12.55
N LEU A 32 -4.14 5.73 13.76
CA LEU A 32 -4.99 6.92 13.93
C LEU A 32 -4.27 8.24 13.63
N ASN A 33 -2.94 8.22 13.67
CA ASN A 33 -2.06 9.34 13.36
C ASN A 33 -1.26 9.11 12.07
N TYR A 34 -1.78 8.24 11.18
CA TYR A 34 -1.27 8.07 9.83
C TYR A 34 -1.22 9.41 9.07
N ARG A 35 -0.14 9.60 8.31
CA ARG A 35 0.05 10.76 7.44
C ARG A 35 0.81 10.38 6.18
N VAL A 36 0.59 11.15 5.12
CA VAL A 36 1.31 11.05 3.85
C VAL A 36 2.16 12.30 3.66
N ILE A 37 3.42 12.10 3.28
CA ILE A 37 4.41 13.17 3.10
C ILE A 37 4.83 13.19 1.63
N TYR A 38 4.68 14.35 1.00
CA TYR A 38 5.18 14.66 -0.34
C TYR A 38 6.41 15.57 -0.22
N LYS A 39 7.41 15.44 -1.11
CA LYS A 39 8.51 16.42 -1.19
C LYS A 39 8.75 16.92 -2.62
N GLY A 40 7.88 17.83 -3.06
CA GLY A 40 8.07 18.63 -4.27
C GLY A 40 7.73 17.94 -5.60
N ASP A 41 7.50 16.62 -5.59
CA ASP A 41 7.07 15.84 -6.75
C ASP A 41 6.04 14.81 -6.30
N ASP A 42 4.86 14.83 -6.91
CA ASP A 42 3.72 14.00 -6.54
C ASP A 42 3.88 12.52 -6.92
N ARG A 43 4.87 12.21 -7.77
CA ARG A 43 5.17 10.84 -8.21
C ARG A 43 5.73 9.96 -7.10
N TRP A 44 6.09 10.53 -5.96
CA TRP A 44 6.54 9.75 -4.82
C TRP A 44 6.09 10.36 -3.50
N ASN A 45 5.83 9.48 -2.54
CA ASN A 45 5.36 9.86 -1.23
C ASN A 45 5.86 8.88 -0.16
N ILE A 46 5.79 9.32 1.09
CA ILE A 46 6.14 8.51 2.26
C ILE A 46 4.93 8.50 3.18
N HIS A 47 4.50 7.31 3.53
CA HIS A 47 3.44 7.03 4.47
C HIS A 47 4.07 6.75 5.84
N GLN A 48 3.53 7.40 6.87
CA GLN A 48 4.04 7.27 8.22
C GLN A 48 2.92 7.10 9.23
N MET A 49 3.07 6.08 10.07
CA MET A 49 2.37 5.94 11.33
C MET A 49 3.39 6.09 12.47
N PRO A 50 3.11 6.86 13.52
CA PRO A 50 3.96 6.89 14.69
C PRO A 50 4.12 5.47 15.27
N PRO A 51 5.34 4.99 15.50
CA PRO A 51 5.52 3.66 16.07
C PRO A 51 5.07 3.62 17.53
N ARG A 52 4.69 2.43 18.00
CA ARG A 52 4.45 2.14 19.41
C ARG A 52 5.56 1.23 19.96
N ASP A 53 5.83 1.36 21.25
CA ASP A 53 6.78 0.52 21.99
C ASP A 53 8.18 0.39 21.34
N GLY A 54 8.63 1.45 20.66
CA GLY A 54 9.95 1.46 20.00
C GLY A 54 10.03 0.62 18.72
N SER A 55 8.88 0.16 18.19
CA SER A 55 8.79 -0.41 16.85
C SER A 55 9.37 0.55 15.81
N THR A 56 9.90 0.02 14.71
CA THR A 56 10.20 0.85 13.54
C THR A 56 9.25 0.57 12.38
N PHE A 57 8.23 -0.27 12.60
CA PHE A 57 7.17 -0.50 11.63
C PHE A 57 6.30 0.76 11.49
N GLY A 58 5.80 0.96 10.28
CA GLY A 58 4.89 2.05 9.96
C GLY A 58 5.52 3.17 9.15
N THR A 59 6.71 3.00 8.59
CA THR A 59 7.18 3.84 7.48
C THR A 59 7.28 3.01 6.20
N PHE A 60 6.53 3.43 5.19
CA PHE A 60 6.52 2.84 3.87
C PHE A 60 6.37 3.95 2.83
N GLY A 61 6.59 3.66 1.56
CA GLY A 61 6.54 4.67 0.53
C GLY A 61 6.19 4.09 -0.83
N TYR A 62 5.72 4.98 -1.69
CA TYR A 62 5.34 4.65 -3.05
C TYR A 62 6.09 5.53 -4.04
N PHE A 63 6.44 4.94 -5.17
CA PHE A 63 6.99 5.60 -6.34
C PHE A 63 6.19 5.16 -7.58
N TRP A 64 5.61 6.15 -8.24
CA TRP A 64 4.81 5.97 -9.43
C TRP A 64 5.61 5.24 -10.54
N PRO A 65 5.02 4.24 -11.24
CA PRO A 65 3.60 3.83 -11.16
C PRO A 65 3.30 2.59 -10.33
N THR A 66 4.30 1.79 -9.99
CA THR A 66 4.07 0.39 -9.53
C THR A 66 5.17 -0.10 -8.59
N PHE A 67 5.82 0.84 -7.92
CA PHE A 67 6.92 0.55 -7.01
C PHE A 67 6.57 1.07 -5.62
N ALA A 68 6.80 0.24 -4.63
CA ALA A 68 6.66 0.59 -3.22
C ALA A 68 7.83 0.04 -2.43
N PHE A 69 7.99 0.51 -1.19
CA PHE A 69 9.00 0.02 -0.28
C PHE A 69 8.53 0.15 1.17
N ASP A 70 9.02 -0.75 2.01
CA ASP A 70 8.78 -0.78 3.45
C ASP A 70 10.10 -0.67 4.19
N ILE A 71 10.11 0.07 5.30
CA ILE A 71 11.29 0.20 6.16
C ILE A 71 11.11 -0.64 7.43
N PHE A 72 12.11 -1.45 7.72
CA PHE A 72 12.20 -2.29 8.92
C PHE A 72 13.38 -1.84 9.80
N PRO A 73 13.50 -2.31 11.06
CA PRO A 73 14.54 -1.79 11.96
C PRO A 73 15.96 -2.06 11.47
N GLN A 74 16.14 -3.16 10.73
CA GLN A 74 17.44 -3.70 10.30
C GLN A 74 17.52 -3.90 8.79
N GLY A 75 16.60 -3.29 8.03
CA GLY A 75 16.48 -3.54 6.61
C GLY A 75 15.32 -2.81 5.94
N PHE A 76 15.03 -3.20 4.72
CA PHE A 76 13.88 -2.70 3.96
C PHE A 76 13.40 -3.78 2.99
N ALA A 77 12.15 -3.67 2.56
CA ALA A 77 11.63 -4.41 1.42
C ALA A 77 11.38 -3.47 0.25
N VAL A 78 11.57 -3.99 -0.95
CA VAL A 78 11.02 -3.41 -2.17
C VAL A 78 9.82 -4.24 -2.59
N GLU A 79 8.74 -3.57 -2.90
CA GLU A 79 7.53 -4.17 -3.45
C GLU A 79 7.33 -3.70 -4.89
N ARG A 80 7.18 -4.65 -5.82
CA ARG A 80 6.88 -4.38 -7.23
C ARG A 80 5.52 -4.92 -7.60
N TRP A 81 4.69 -4.07 -8.18
CA TRP A 81 3.36 -4.42 -8.66
C TRP A 81 3.46 -4.68 -10.16
N LEU A 82 3.35 -5.93 -10.58
CA LEU A 82 3.53 -6.33 -11.98
C LEU A 82 2.16 -6.65 -12.60
N PRO A 83 1.53 -5.74 -13.35
CA PRO A 83 0.25 -6.02 -13.98
C PRO A 83 0.39 -7.15 -15.01
N ARG A 84 -0.45 -8.18 -14.89
CA ARG A 84 -0.51 -9.30 -15.85
C ARG A 84 -1.69 -9.18 -16.82
N GLY A 85 -2.58 -8.23 -16.54
CA GLY A 85 -3.75 -7.90 -17.33
C GLY A 85 -4.65 -6.93 -16.56
N HIS A 86 -5.90 -6.81 -16.98
CA HIS A 86 -6.86 -5.93 -16.31
C HIS A 86 -7.48 -6.54 -15.04
N THR A 87 -7.34 -7.85 -14.80
CA THR A 87 -7.89 -8.56 -13.64
C THR A 87 -6.84 -9.19 -12.71
N HIS A 88 -5.56 -9.14 -13.06
CA HIS A 88 -4.50 -9.86 -12.32
C HIS A 88 -3.21 -9.05 -12.25
N SER A 89 -2.56 -9.13 -11.09
CA SER A 89 -1.24 -8.55 -10.84
C SER A 89 -0.41 -9.48 -9.95
N ASP A 90 0.89 -9.54 -10.21
CA ASP A 90 1.85 -10.18 -9.32
C ASP A 90 2.42 -9.12 -8.37
N LEU A 91 2.49 -9.43 -7.08
CA LEU A 91 3.17 -8.63 -6.08
C LEU A 91 4.46 -9.35 -5.71
N ILE A 92 5.60 -8.70 -5.93
CA ILE A 92 6.91 -9.29 -5.66
C ILE A 92 7.59 -8.46 -4.58
N PHE A 93 7.84 -9.09 -3.44
CA PHE A 93 8.63 -8.54 -2.35
C PHE A 93 10.08 -9.03 -2.45
N GLU A 94 11.02 -8.10 -2.36
CA GLU A 94 12.45 -8.37 -2.25
C GLU A 94 12.94 -7.75 -0.94
N TYR A 95 13.44 -8.59 -0.03
CA TYR A 95 13.87 -8.16 1.30
C TYR A 95 15.39 -7.99 1.36
N PHE A 96 15.83 -6.90 1.96
CA PHE A 96 17.24 -6.54 2.12
C PHE A 96 17.51 -6.22 3.60
N PHE A 97 18.46 -6.93 4.19
CA PHE A 97 18.84 -6.77 5.59
C PHE A 97 20.35 -6.54 5.71
N HIS A 98 20.77 -5.94 6.83
CA HIS A 98 22.17 -5.94 7.22
C HIS A 98 22.69 -7.38 7.45
N ASP A 99 23.99 -7.59 7.23
CA ASP A 99 24.62 -8.91 7.39
C ASP A 99 24.49 -9.47 8.82
N ASP A 100 24.37 -8.59 9.82
CA ASP A 100 24.23 -8.91 11.25
C ASP A 100 22.78 -8.79 11.76
N ALA A 101 21.79 -8.73 10.86
CA ALA A 101 20.40 -8.59 11.25
C ALA A 101 19.86 -9.85 11.97
N GLU A 102 19.17 -9.63 13.09
CA GLU A 102 18.51 -10.67 13.87
C GLU A 102 16.99 -10.66 13.68
N GLY A 103 16.31 -11.79 13.93
CA GLY A 103 14.84 -11.87 13.86
C GLY A 103 14.25 -11.69 12.45
N ILE A 104 15.05 -11.93 11.40
CA ILE A 104 14.64 -11.75 10.00
C ILE A 104 13.38 -12.53 9.66
N GLU A 105 13.28 -13.79 10.09
CA GLU A 105 12.12 -14.65 9.79
C GLU A 105 10.82 -14.07 10.35
N ASP A 106 10.85 -13.52 11.57
CA ASP A 106 9.67 -12.90 12.19
C ASP A 106 9.26 -11.62 11.45
N ILE A 107 10.23 -10.80 11.02
CA ILE A 107 9.98 -9.58 10.24
C ILE A 107 9.35 -9.93 8.88
N VAL A 108 9.93 -10.89 8.16
CA VAL A 108 9.42 -11.32 6.85
C VAL A 108 8.03 -11.91 7.00
N LYS A 109 7.82 -12.80 7.97
CA LYS A 109 6.51 -13.42 8.21
C LYS A 109 5.43 -12.39 8.55
N PHE A 110 5.76 -11.39 9.36
CA PHE A 110 4.82 -10.30 9.65
C PHE A 110 4.50 -9.48 8.40
N SER A 111 5.50 -9.17 7.58
CA SER A 111 5.30 -8.48 6.30
C SER A 111 4.43 -9.29 5.32
N GLU A 112 4.65 -10.60 5.23
CA GLU A 112 3.83 -11.50 4.41
C GLU A 112 2.38 -11.59 4.92
N GLU A 113 2.17 -11.63 6.24
CA GLU A 113 0.82 -11.64 6.84
C GLU A 113 0.02 -10.39 6.43
N VAL A 114 0.64 -9.20 6.52
CA VAL A 114 0.04 -7.93 6.09
C VAL A 114 -0.26 -7.94 4.59
N ALA A 115 0.71 -8.36 3.75
CA ALA A 115 0.53 -8.40 2.30
C ALA A 115 -0.61 -9.36 1.89
N ASP A 116 -0.75 -10.48 2.60
CA ASP A 116 -1.84 -11.43 2.41
C ASP A 116 -3.21 -10.86 2.84
N GLU A 117 -3.26 -10.07 3.92
CA GLU A 117 -4.47 -9.33 4.34
C GLU A 117 -4.91 -8.35 3.26
N ASP A 118 -3.98 -7.55 2.73
CA ASP A 118 -4.24 -6.60 1.65
C ASP A 118 -4.69 -7.27 0.37
N ALA A 119 -3.99 -8.33 -0.05
CA ALA A 119 -4.33 -9.07 -1.26
C ALA A 119 -5.76 -9.62 -1.18
N ARG A 120 -6.16 -10.18 -0.04
CA ARG A 120 -7.53 -10.66 0.18
C ARG A 120 -8.54 -9.53 0.04
N MET A 121 -8.31 -8.37 0.65
CA MET A 121 -9.24 -7.24 0.58
C MET A 121 -9.36 -6.70 -0.84
N CYS A 122 -8.22 -6.54 -1.52
CA CYS A 122 -8.15 -6.10 -2.91
C CYS A 122 -8.92 -7.03 -3.87
N GLU A 123 -8.81 -8.35 -3.71
CA GLU A 123 -9.57 -9.32 -4.51
C GLU A 123 -11.09 -9.26 -4.24
N HIS A 124 -11.50 -8.94 -3.01
CA HIS A 124 -12.92 -8.70 -2.69
C HIS A 124 -13.42 -7.42 -3.36
N VAL A 125 -12.65 -6.34 -3.30
CA VAL A 125 -12.97 -5.07 -3.95
C VAL A 125 -13.07 -5.26 -5.47
N GLN A 126 -12.09 -5.93 -6.10
CA GLN A 126 -12.11 -6.19 -7.54
C GLN A 126 -13.37 -6.95 -7.96
N ARG A 127 -13.76 -8.01 -7.24
CA ARG A 127 -15.01 -8.75 -7.54
C ARG A 127 -16.25 -7.87 -7.46
N ASN A 128 -16.30 -6.93 -6.52
CA ASN A 128 -17.43 -6.01 -6.39
C ASN A 128 -17.44 -4.96 -7.52
N LEU A 129 -16.27 -4.47 -7.95
CA LEU A 129 -16.15 -3.58 -9.11
C LEU A 129 -16.61 -4.30 -10.39
N ASP A 130 -16.17 -5.54 -10.58
CA ASP A 130 -16.53 -6.38 -11.75
C ASP A 130 -18.02 -6.73 -11.81
N ALA A 131 -18.73 -6.67 -10.67
CA ALA A 131 -20.17 -6.86 -10.62
C ALA A 131 -20.97 -5.72 -11.30
N GLY A 132 -20.33 -4.58 -11.58
CA GLY A 132 -20.90 -3.48 -12.38
C GLY A 132 -21.95 -2.62 -11.68
N ASN A 133 -22.18 -2.83 -10.38
CA ASN A 133 -23.16 -2.06 -9.59
C ASN A 133 -22.58 -0.80 -8.93
N TYR A 134 -21.26 -0.62 -9.00
CA TYR A 134 -20.53 0.53 -8.46
C TYR A 134 -19.89 1.31 -9.60
N ASN A 135 -19.96 2.63 -9.55
CA ASN A 135 -19.38 3.52 -10.55
C ASN A 135 -18.31 4.44 -9.94
N THR A 136 -18.66 5.18 -8.89
CA THR A 136 -17.73 6.05 -8.16
C THR A 136 -18.15 6.17 -6.70
N GLY A 137 -17.18 6.49 -5.84
CA GLY A 137 -17.37 6.75 -4.42
C GLY A 137 -16.77 8.08 -4.01
N LEU A 138 -17.00 8.45 -2.76
CA LEU A 138 -16.41 9.64 -2.15
C LEU A 138 -15.13 9.23 -1.41
N LEU A 139 -14.07 10.00 -1.61
CA LEU A 139 -12.83 9.85 -0.85
C LEU A 139 -12.95 10.62 0.47
N SER A 140 -12.53 9.99 1.56
CA SER A 140 -12.31 10.62 2.86
C SER A 140 -11.24 11.71 2.73
N PRO A 141 -11.57 12.98 3.01
CA PRO A 141 -10.58 14.06 2.98
C PRO A 141 -9.46 13.88 4.02
N LYS A 142 -9.72 13.09 5.09
CA LYS A 142 -8.74 12.82 6.14
C LYS A 142 -7.77 11.70 5.74
N TRP A 143 -8.27 10.64 5.13
CA TRP A 143 -7.54 9.38 5.00
C TRP A 143 -7.09 9.06 3.58
N GLU A 144 -7.83 9.55 2.57
CA GLU A 144 -7.71 9.10 1.18
C GLU A 144 -7.29 10.23 0.22
N TYR A 145 -6.71 11.31 0.75
CA TYR A 145 -6.25 12.44 -0.08
C TYR A 145 -5.24 12.00 -1.16
N SER A 146 -4.31 11.10 -0.82
CA SER A 146 -3.33 10.52 -1.73
C SER A 146 -3.96 9.76 -2.91
N LEU A 147 -5.15 9.20 -2.74
CA LEU A 147 -5.88 8.57 -3.84
C LEU A 147 -6.28 9.58 -4.90
N SER A 148 -6.64 10.81 -4.49
CA SER A 148 -6.97 11.88 -5.46
C SER A 148 -5.77 12.26 -6.33
N VAL A 149 -4.55 12.27 -5.76
CA VAL A 149 -3.29 12.51 -6.46
C VAL A 149 -2.98 11.33 -7.38
N PHE A 150 -3.06 10.10 -6.87
CA PHE A 150 -2.84 8.86 -7.63
C PHE A 150 -3.77 8.75 -8.84
N HIS A 151 -5.07 8.96 -8.66
CA HIS A 151 -6.05 8.93 -9.75
C HIS A 151 -5.81 10.04 -10.78
N THR A 152 -5.30 11.19 -10.35
CA THR A 152 -4.90 12.27 -11.27
C THR A 152 -3.72 11.85 -12.13
N MET A 153 -2.67 11.28 -11.53
CA MET A 153 -1.53 10.73 -12.27
C MET A 153 -1.96 9.64 -13.26
N ILE A 154 -2.89 8.76 -12.88
CA ILE A 154 -3.47 7.77 -13.81
C ILE A 154 -4.15 8.45 -14.99
N ARG A 155 -5.06 9.40 -14.75
CA ARG A 155 -5.79 10.11 -15.81
C ARG A 155 -4.85 10.83 -16.78
N GLU A 156 -3.81 11.47 -16.26
CA GLU A 156 -2.81 12.15 -17.07
C GLU A 156 -1.99 11.16 -17.92
N ALA A 157 -1.63 10.02 -17.35
CA ALA A 157 -0.83 9.01 -18.04
C ALA A 157 -1.60 8.28 -19.15
N VAL A 158 -2.90 8.01 -18.97
CA VAL A 158 -3.72 7.30 -19.97
C VAL A 158 -4.36 8.23 -21.00
N GLY A 159 -4.44 9.53 -20.69
CA GLY A 159 -5.11 10.51 -21.52
C GLY A 159 -6.64 10.32 -21.56
N PRO A 160 -7.35 11.01 -22.49
CA PRO A 160 -8.79 10.86 -22.63
C PRO A 160 -9.17 9.42 -23.02
N VAL A 161 -10.09 8.82 -22.27
CA VAL A 161 -10.73 7.56 -22.67
C VAL A 161 -11.84 7.91 -23.66
N THR A 162 -11.59 7.70 -24.96
CA THR A 162 -12.57 7.89 -26.05
C THR A 162 -13.44 6.68 -26.26
#